data_AF-A0A2S7WTY4-F1
#
_entry.id   AF-A0A2S7WTY4-F1
#
_cell.length_a   1.000
_cell.length_b   1.000
_cell.length_c   1.000
_cell.angle_alpha   90.00
_cell.angle_beta   90.00
_cell.angle_gamma   90.00
#
_symmetry.space_group_name_H-M   'P 1'
#
loop_
_entity.id
_entity.type
_entity.pdbx_description
1 polymer ?
#
loop_
_entity_poly.entity_id
_entity_poly.type
_entity_poly.pdbx_seq_one_letter_code
_entity_poly.pdbx_strand_id
1 'polypeptide(L)'
;MVKKKLVYLLNLFLIFGILFACSSDDGEENFPEDTQNPTITCQANINVNIASTESSVAITYPLPTATDNVSARVILLKGLKSGEQFPVGTTTNTFRAFDEAGNSVECSFDVIVTRDSPSNNQPYFIGNDPKPTGKKWTKVENLSDDFNGTTFDDVKWHRNPSTDGFNWRGRPPGLFKSENVTVANGNLNVAVQKLASTQTVNGNEYTHSGAIIRSKKVAVQGQYYECRMKANSTVMSSTFWIAYKQSCSSGPVRKLELDIQECVGRVHNGTSDWAKDYANIFASNTWRHQRTCDTGENESKQSPGKTILSEENNSRYFVYGCWWKSPTEILFYLDGEYTHSITPPTDFDLEGHITMAIETYDWNPVDDAGSIFNTGSVDELTTKYDWVRTWKLEDE
;
A
#
# COMPACT_ATOMS: atom_id res chain seq x y z
N MET A 1 44.36 22.55 29.84
CA MET A 1 45.46 23.23 29.14
C MET A 1 44.89 23.92 27.90
N VAL A 2 45.16 25.22 27.78
CA VAL A 2 45.07 26.09 26.58
C VAL A 2 43.67 26.47 26.04
N LYS A 3 43.27 27.71 26.37
CA LYS A 3 42.30 28.56 25.67
C LYS A 3 42.87 28.93 24.27
N LYS A 4 42.08 28.81 23.20
CA LYS A 4 42.36 29.47 21.91
C LYS A 4 41.49 30.73 21.80
N LYS A 5 42.13 31.90 21.81
CA LYS A 5 41.55 33.19 21.38
C LYS A 5 41.72 33.28 19.87
N LEU A 6 40.64 33.57 19.13
CA LEU A 6 40.69 33.94 17.72
C LEU A 6 40.76 35.47 17.64
N VAL A 7 41.83 35.98 17.03
CA VAL A 7 42.08 37.41 16.80
C VAL A 7 41.62 37.73 15.37
N TYR A 8 40.74 38.72 15.21
CA TYR A 8 40.42 39.33 13.92
C TYR A 8 41.52 40.33 13.57
N LEU A 9 42.17 40.16 12.40
CA LEU A 9 43.02 41.19 11.80
C LEU A 9 42.22 41.94 10.73
N LEU A 10 42.00 43.22 10.99
CA LEU A 10 41.50 44.23 10.07
C LEU A 10 42.70 44.73 9.24
N ASN A 11 42.73 44.50 7.93
CA ASN A 11 43.76 45.08 7.06
C ASN A 11 43.26 46.41 6.48
N LEU A 12 43.89 47.48 6.93
CA LEU A 12 43.76 48.84 6.41
C LEU A 12 44.94 49.08 5.45
N PHE A 13 44.67 49.31 4.17
CA PHE A 13 45.68 49.82 3.23
C PHE A 13 45.19 51.13 2.63
N LEU A 14 45.87 52.22 3.02
CA LEU A 14 45.83 53.50 2.33
C LEU A 14 46.60 53.38 1.02
N ILE A 15 46.00 53.80 -0.10
CA ILE A 15 46.74 54.13 -1.32
C ILE A 15 46.35 55.54 -1.77
N PHE A 16 47.42 56.32 -1.98
CA PHE A 16 47.48 57.74 -2.28
C PHE A 16 47.03 58.01 -3.73
N GLY A 17 46.29 59.09 -3.94
CA GLY A 17 45.85 59.53 -5.27
C GLY A 17 46.99 60.10 -6.11
N ILE A 18 47.01 59.76 -7.40
CA ILE A 18 47.67 60.53 -8.46
C ILE A 18 46.68 60.60 -9.63
N LEU A 19 46.16 61.80 -9.86
CA LEU A 19 45.43 62.18 -11.06
C LEU A 19 46.42 62.27 -12.23
N PHE A 20 46.29 61.39 -13.21
CA PHE A 20 46.77 61.62 -14.57
C PHE A 20 45.55 61.73 -15.48
N ALA A 21 45.29 62.96 -15.93
CA ALA A 21 44.41 63.22 -17.05
C ALA A 21 45.14 62.78 -18.32
N CYS A 22 44.66 61.71 -18.95
CA CYS A 22 44.90 61.42 -20.36
C CYS A 22 43.56 61.31 -21.05
N SER A 23 43.37 62.20 -22.02
CA SER A 23 42.35 62.12 -23.05
C SER A 23 42.63 60.90 -23.92
N SER A 24 41.86 59.84 -23.74
CA SER A 24 41.51 58.91 -24.81
C SER A 24 40.01 59.04 -25.02
N ASP A 25 39.66 59.42 -26.24
CA ASP A 25 38.33 59.28 -26.81
C ASP A 25 38.04 57.78 -26.94
N ASP A 26 37.78 57.13 -25.80
CA ASP A 26 37.20 55.82 -25.77
C ASP A 26 35.71 56.07 -25.83
N GLY A 27 35.17 56.12 -27.04
CA GLY A 27 33.73 56.04 -27.25
C GLY A 27 33.24 54.86 -26.43
N GLU A 28 32.60 55.16 -25.30
CA GLU A 28 31.90 54.18 -24.49
C GLU A 28 30.82 53.64 -25.44
N GLU A 29 31.11 52.52 -26.11
CA GLU A 29 30.13 51.80 -26.89
C GLU A 29 29.05 51.44 -25.88
N ASN A 30 28.01 52.27 -25.86
CA ASN A 30 26.82 52.08 -25.07
C ASN A 30 26.09 50.90 -25.72
N PHE A 31 26.58 49.69 -25.45
CA PHE A 31 25.90 48.47 -25.84
C PHE A 31 24.50 48.56 -25.24
N PRO A 32 23.44 48.48 -26.05
CA PRO A 32 22.08 48.56 -25.52
C PRO A 32 21.93 47.44 -24.49
N GLU A 33 21.68 47.82 -23.23
CA GLU A 33 21.40 46.88 -22.15
C GLU A 33 20.10 46.16 -22.49
N ASP A 34 20.19 44.84 -22.68
CA ASP A 34 19.03 44.04 -22.93
C ASP A 34 18.24 43.82 -21.64
N THR A 35 16.96 44.19 -21.69
CA THR A 35 16.01 44.10 -20.57
C THR A 35 14.81 43.21 -20.91
N GLN A 36 14.82 42.61 -22.10
CA GLN A 36 13.75 41.73 -22.56
C GLN A 36 13.98 40.31 -22.04
N ASN A 37 12.94 39.69 -21.49
CA ASN A 37 13.03 38.27 -21.12
C ASN A 37 12.95 37.38 -22.37
N PRO A 38 13.61 36.22 -22.36
CA PRO A 38 13.44 35.20 -23.38
C PRO A 38 11.98 34.76 -23.48
N THR A 39 11.58 34.30 -24.66
CA THR A 39 10.31 33.61 -24.86
C THR A 39 10.56 32.10 -24.85
N ILE A 40 9.95 31.37 -23.91
CA ILE A 40 10.04 29.90 -23.81
C ILE A 40 8.70 29.25 -24.17
N THR A 41 8.74 28.16 -24.94
CA THR A 41 7.56 27.32 -25.22
C THR A 41 7.65 26.00 -24.46
N CYS A 42 6.76 25.80 -23.48
CA CYS A 42 6.69 24.56 -22.71
C CYS A 42 5.78 23.50 -23.36
N GLN A 43 5.98 22.25 -22.96
CA GLN A 43 5.10 21.12 -23.27
C GLN A 43 3.72 21.32 -22.64
N ALA A 44 2.69 20.69 -23.23
CA ALA A 44 1.46 20.43 -22.52
C ALA A 44 1.66 19.31 -21.48
N ASN A 45 0.74 19.21 -20.53
CA ASN A 45 0.77 18.12 -19.55
C ASN A 45 0.67 16.74 -20.24
N ILE A 46 1.43 15.78 -19.73
CA ILE A 46 1.45 14.40 -20.21
C ILE A 46 0.67 13.54 -19.22
N ASN A 47 -0.31 12.78 -19.71
CA ASN A 47 -1.06 11.82 -18.90
C ASN A 47 -0.77 10.42 -19.42
N VAL A 48 -0.29 9.54 -18.55
CA VAL A 48 -0.03 8.14 -18.88
C VAL A 48 -0.69 7.24 -17.85
N ASN A 49 -1.26 6.15 -18.33
CA ASN A 49 -1.79 5.08 -17.50
C ASN A 49 -0.89 3.86 -17.68
N ILE A 50 -0.53 3.22 -16.57
CA ILE A 50 0.38 2.07 -16.50
C ILE A 50 -0.33 0.89 -15.84
N ALA A 51 0.20 -0.31 -16.05
CA ALA A 51 -0.31 -1.50 -15.39
C ALA A 51 -0.29 -1.31 -13.87
N SER A 52 -1.26 -1.89 -13.18
CA SER A 52 -1.43 -1.72 -11.73
C SER A 52 -0.23 -2.22 -10.91
N THR A 53 0.51 -3.18 -11.46
CA THR A 53 1.74 -3.77 -10.90
C THR A 53 2.98 -2.90 -11.10
N GLU A 54 2.94 -1.92 -12.02
CA GLU A 54 4.06 -1.02 -12.28
C GLU A 54 4.06 0.18 -11.31
N SER A 55 5.25 0.75 -11.08
CA SER A 55 5.44 1.91 -10.20
C SER A 55 5.99 3.15 -10.91
N SER A 56 6.46 2.97 -12.16
CA SER A 56 6.99 4.05 -12.99
C SER A 56 6.99 3.64 -14.46
N VAL A 57 7.07 4.64 -15.36
CA VAL A 57 7.19 4.44 -16.80
C VAL A 57 8.13 5.46 -17.43
N ALA A 58 8.85 5.04 -18.48
CA ALA A 58 9.78 5.91 -19.18
C ALA A 58 8.99 6.90 -20.05
N ILE A 59 9.17 8.20 -19.83
CA ILE A 59 8.46 9.24 -20.58
C ILE A 59 9.45 10.02 -21.43
N THR A 60 9.27 9.97 -22.74
CA THR A 60 9.98 10.83 -23.68
C THR A 60 9.11 12.04 -24.05
N TYR A 61 9.66 13.23 -23.86
CA TYR A 61 9.05 14.50 -24.25
C TYR A 61 10.06 15.40 -24.99
N PRO A 62 9.63 16.23 -25.95
CA PRO A 62 10.51 17.20 -26.59
C PRO A 62 11.06 18.24 -25.60
N LEU A 63 12.35 18.53 -25.67
CA LEU A 63 12.97 19.56 -24.82
C LEU A 63 12.40 20.96 -25.17
N PRO A 64 12.07 21.81 -24.18
CA PRO A 64 11.62 23.17 -24.46
C PRO A 64 12.68 23.99 -25.19
N THR A 65 12.23 24.84 -26.11
CA THR A 65 13.08 25.79 -26.82
C THR A 65 12.77 27.22 -26.37
N ALA A 66 13.79 28.07 -26.36
CA ALA A 66 13.64 29.50 -26.08
C ALA A 66 14.25 30.34 -27.20
N THR A 67 13.67 31.52 -27.42
CA THR A 67 14.14 32.53 -28.39
C THR A 67 14.18 33.89 -27.71
N ASP A 68 15.14 34.72 -28.09
CA ASP A 68 15.30 36.07 -27.56
C ASP A 68 16.01 36.99 -28.59
N ASN A 69 16.07 38.31 -28.35
CA ASN A 69 16.83 39.26 -29.16
C ASN A 69 18.35 39.10 -28.98
N VAL A 70 18.80 38.50 -27.88
CA VAL A 70 20.15 37.97 -27.70
C VAL A 70 20.13 36.44 -27.60
N SER A 71 21.29 35.80 -27.36
CA SER A 71 21.35 34.35 -27.26
C SER A 71 20.65 33.87 -25.97
N ALA A 72 19.75 32.88 -26.09
CA ALA A 72 19.01 32.31 -24.97
C ALA A 72 19.26 30.80 -24.85
N ARG A 73 19.30 30.31 -23.60
CA ARG A 73 19.49 28.88 -23.28
C ARG A 73 18.48 28.40 -22.26
N VAL A 74 18.15 27.11 -22.32
CA VAL A 74 17.16 26.47 -21.44
C VAL A 74 17.84 25.43 -20.56
N ILE A 75 17.46 25.42 -19.27
CA ILE A 75 17.88 24.40 -18.30
C ILE A 75 16.67 23.82 -17.56
N LEU A 76 16.76 22.54 -17.18
CA LEU A 76 15.81 21.90 -16.27
C LEU A 76 16.17 22.29 -14.83
N LEU A 77 15.26 22.96 -14.13
CA LEU A 77 15.43 23.33 -12.72
C LEU A 77 14.92 22.27 -11.76
N LYS A 78 13.80 21.62 -12.11
CA LYS A 78 13.09 20.67 -11.24
C LYS A 78 12.39 19.61 -12.10
N GLY A 79 12.34 18.39 -11.59
CA GLY A 79 11.65 17.26 -12.22
C GLY A 79 12.63 16.25 -12.81
N LEU A 80 12.19 15.53 -13.84
CA LEU A 80 12.90 14.41 -14.45
C LEU A 80 13.10 14.66 -15.95
N LYS A 81 14.24 14.23 -16.49
CA LYS A 81 14.60 14.45 -17.89
C LYS A 81 13.80 13.56 -18.83
N SER A 82 13.70 13.98 -20.09
CA SER A 82 13.11 13.17 -21.16
C SER A 82 13.87 11.84 -21.29
N GLY A 83 13.13 10.73 -21.24
CA GLY A 83 13.65 9.36 -21.25
C GLY A 83 13.88 8.75 -19.86
N GLU A 84 13.74 9.51 -18.77
CA GLU A 84 13.82 8.96 -17.40
C GLU A 84 12.51 8.27 -16.99
N GLN A 85 12.59 7.51 -15.89
CA GLN A 85 11.44 6.82 -15.28
C GLN A 85 10.63 7.78 -14.42
N PHE A 86 9.40 8.07 -14.83
CA PHE A 86 8.46 8.90 -14.08
C PHE A 86 7.64 8.02 -13.12
N PRO A 87 7.67 8.29 -11.80
CA PRO A 87 6.91 7.51 -10.83
C PRO A 87 5.40 7.80 -10.95
N VAL A 88 4.57 6.87 -10.49
CA VAL A 88 3.13 7.08 -10.30
C VAL A 88 2.88 8.34 -9.46
N GLY A 89 1.92 9.16 -9.89
CA GLY A 89 1.62 10.46 -9.33
C GLY A 89 1.95 11.59 -10.30
N THR A 90 2.08 12.80 -9.77
CA THR A 90 2.37 14.00 -10.56
C THR A 90 3.82 14.42 -10.38
N THR A 91 4.57 14.46 -11.48
CA THR A 91 5.90 15.07 -11.53
C THR A 91 5.82 16.39 -12.30
N THR A 92 5.99 17.52 -11.60
CA THR A 92 6.08 18.84 -12.24
C THR A 92 7.51 19.10 -12.71
N ASN A 93 7.68 19.19 -14.04
CA ASN A 93 8.93 19.63 -14.64
C ASN A 93 8.94 21.14 -14.78
N THR A 94 9.99 21.80 -14.28
CA THR A 94 10.18 23.26 -14.37
C THR A 94 11.45 23.55 -15.14
N PHE A 95 11.33 24.34 -16.20
CA PHE A 95 12.44 24.81 -17.03
C PHE A 95 12.63 26.31 -16.88
N ARG A 96 13.88 26.76 -16.95
CA ARG A 96 14.24 28.18 -17.01
C ARG A 96 14.95 28.47 -18.31
N ALA A 97 14.43 29.44 -19.05
CA ALA A 97 15.17 30.10 -20.12
C ALA A 97 15.86 31.34 -19.55
N PHE A 98 17.09 31.57 -19.97
CA PHE A 98 17.84 32.77 -19.62
C PHE A 98 18.77 33.16 -20.76
N ASP A 99 18.97 34.46 -20.91
CA ASP A 99 19.85 35.04 -21.91
C ASP A 99 21.23 35.40 -21.33
N GLU A 100 22.06 36.00 -22.18
CA GLU A 100 23.40 36.49 -21.83
C GLU A 100 23.38 37.79 -21.00
N ALA A 101 22.30 38.57 -21.06
CA ALA A 101 22.11 39.78 -20.25
C ALA A 101 21.64 39.49 -18.82
N GLY A 102 21.16 38.25 -18.58
CA GLY A 102 20.70 37.78 -17.28
C GLY A 102 19.19 37.87 -17.10
N ASN A 103 18.42 38.23 -18.12
CA ASN A 103 16.96 38.14 -18.06
C ASN A 103 16.54 36.67 -18.13
N SER A 104 15.39 36.35 -17.53
CA SER A 104 14.97 34.94 -17.42
C SER A 104 13.47 34.77 -17.27
N VAL A 105 12.99 33.64 -17.79
CA VAL A 105 11.60 33.22 -17.68
C VAL A 105 11.55 31.73 -17.33
N GLU A 106 10.53 31.34 -16.57
CA GLU A 106 10.28 29.94 -16.24
C GLU A 106 8.99 29.45 -16.88
N CYS A 107 8.96 28.17 -17.20
CA CYS A 107 7.74 27.47 -17.57
C CYS A 107 7.72 26.07 -16.95
N SER A 108 6.52 25.53 -16.72
CA SER A 108 6.35 24.20 -16.15
C SER A 108 5.26 23.42 -16.86
N PHE A 109 5.36 22.09 -16.81
CA PHE A 109 4.32 21.16 -17.19
C PHE A 109 4.33 19.93 -16.28
N ASP A 110 3.18 19.27 -16.18
CA ASP A 110 3.02 18.08 -15.36
C ASP A 110 3.09 16.80 -16.20
N VAL A 111 3.79 15.79 -15.66
CA VAL A 111 3.66 14.41 -16.07
C VAL A 111 2.88 13.67 -15.00
N ILE A 112 1.69 13.20 -15.36
CA ILE A 112 0.74 12.53 -14.48
C ILE A 112 0.70 11.05 -14.87
N VAL A 113 1.26 10.20 -14.02
CA VAL A 113 1.29 8.75 -14.18
C VAL A 113 0.24 8.14 -13.25
N THR A 114 -0.72 7.41 -13.81
CA THR A 114 -1.81 6.74 -13.08
C THR A 114 -1.75 5.24 -13.28
N ARG A 115 -2.38 4.46 -12.39
CA ARG A 115 -2.55 3.01 -12.54
C ARG A 115 -3.95 2.67 -13.01
N ASP A 116 -4.09 1.51 -13.63
CA ASP A 116 -5.39 0.85 -13.75
C ASP A 116 -6.11 0.81 -12.38
N SER A 117 -7.43 1.01 -12.41
CA SER A 117 -8.24 1.16 -11.21
C SER A 117 -9.47 0.24 -11.21
N PRO A 118 -9.87 -0.30 -10.04
CA PRO A 118 -11.03 -1.17 -9.94
C PRO A 118 -12.36 -0.48 -10.25
N SER A 119 -13.25 -1.18 -10.94
CA SER A 119 -14.67 -0.80 -11.08
C SER A 119 -15.49 -1.25 -9.86
N ASN A 120 -16.59 -0.56 -9.56
CA ASN A 120 -17.53 -1.02 -8.52
C ASN A 120 -18.55 -2.06 -9.04
N ASN A 121 -18.62 -2.28 -10.36
CA ASN A 121 -19.68 -3.07 -10.98
C ASN A 121 -19.23 -4.45 -11.47
N GLN A 122 -17.94 -4.77 -11.36
CA GLN A 122 -17.37 -6.07 -11.72
C GLN A 122 -16.14 -6.37 -10.84
N PRO A 123 -15.73 -7.64 -10.71
CA PRO A 123 -14.47 -7.97 -10.08
C PRO A 123 -13.30 -7.32 -10.81
N TYR A 124 -12.23 -7.01 -10.08
CA TYR A 124 -11.05 -6.42 -10.69
C TYR A 124 -10.19 -7.48 -11.37
N PHE A 125 -10.11 -7.42 -12.70
CA PHE A 125 -9.22 -8.21 -13.53
C PHE A 125 -8.53 -7.32 -14.55
N ILE A 126 -7.24 -7.54 -14.77
CA ILE A 126 -6.47 -6.96 -15.88
C ILE A 126 -6.26 -8.05 -16.93
N GLY A 127 -6.47 -7.70 -18.19
CA GLY A 127 -6.46 -8.65 -19.30
C GLY A 127 -7.78 -9.43 -19.40
N ASN A 128 -7.71 -10.76 -19.40
CA ASN A 128 -8.88 -11.61 -19.64
C ASN A 128 -9.61 -11.94 -18.33
N ASP A 129 -10.89 -11.58 -18.27
CA ASP A 129 -11.82 -12.04 -17.24
C ASP A 129 -11.94 -13.58 -17.28
N PRO A 130 -11.66 -14.30 -16.19
CA PRO A 130 -11.55 -15.75 -16.18
C PRO A 130 -12.92 -16.46 -16.13
N LYS A 131 -14.05 -15.73 -16.15
CA LYS A 131 -15.39 -16.33 -16.14
C LYS A 131 -15.64 -17.23 -17.36
N PRO A 132 -16.36 -18.35 -17.20
CA PRO A 132 -16.77 -19.18 -18.33
C PRO A 132 -17.70 -18.45 -19.31
N THR A 133 -17.70 -18.86 -20.59
CA THR A 133 -18.65 -18.35 -21.60
C THR A 133 -20.10 -18.52 -21.16
N GLY A 134 -20.94 -17.51 -21.38
CA GLY A 134 -22.34 -17.52 -20.97
C GLY A 134 -22.56 -17.26 -19.48
N LYS A 135 -21.52 -16.86 -18.74
CA LYS A 135 -21.61 -16.47 -17.34
C LYS A 135 -21.30 -14.99 -17.14
N LYS A 136 -21.91 -14.39 -16.13
CA LYS A 136 -21.60 -13.04 -15.64
C LYS A 136 -21.31 -13.03 -14.14
N TRP A 137 -20.53 -12.04 -13.72
CA TRP A 137 -20.31 -11.75 -12.30
C TRP A 137 -21.45 -10.90 -11.75
N THR A 138 -22.01 -11.33 -10.63
CA THR A 138 -23.03 -10.59 -9.89
C THR A 138 -22.55 -10.38 -8.46
N LYS A 139 -22.63 -9.14 -7.96
CA LYS A 139 -22.19 -8.80 -6.61
C LYS A 139 -23.03 -9.53 -5.55
N VAL A 140 -22.38 -10.00 -4.49
CA VAL A 140 -23.00 -10.58 -3.31
C VAL A 140 -23.06 -9.51 -2.23
N GLU A 141 -24.17 -8.76 -2.20
CA GLU A 141 -24.32 -7.53 -1.40
C GLU A 141 -24.13 -7.72 0.11
N ASN A 142 -24.49 -8.88 0.65
CA ASN A 142 -24.37 -9.19 2.08
C ASN A 142 -22.96 -9.67 2.50
N LEU A 143 -22.05 -9.80 1.53
CA LEU A 143 -20.61 -10.06 1.70
C LEU A 143 -19.75 -8.96 1.05
N SER A 144 -20.38 -7.85 0.67
CA SER A 144 -19.73 -6.71 0.03
C SER A 144 -20.01 -5.43 0.81
N ASP A 145 -18.98 -4.59 0.94
CA ASP A 145 -19.05 -3.32 1.63
C ASP A 145 -17.95 -2.39 1.10
N ASP A 146 -18.35 -1.18 0.70
CA ASP A 146 -17.42 -0.12 0.24
C ASP A 146 -17.04 0.84 1.38
N PHE A 147 -17.53 0.61 2.61
CA PHE A 147 -17.17 1.35 3.83
C PHE A 147 -17.25 2.89 3.72
N ASN A 148 -18.10 3.41 2.83
CA ASN A 148 -18.32 4.84 2.60
C ASN A 148 -19.16 5.53 3.68
N GLY A 149 -19.71 4.76 4.63
CA GLY A 149 -20.48 5.29 5.75
C GLY A 149 -19.60 5.92 6.85
N THR A 150 -20.24 6.26 7.96
CA THR A 150 -19.57 6.77 9.18
C THR A 150 -19.74 5.83 10.38
N THR A 151 -20.40 4.68 10.17
CA THR A 151 -20.73 3.70 11.20
C THR A 151 -20.44 2.30 10.70
N PHE A 152 -19.98 1.44 11.62
CA PHE A 152 -19.78 0.02 11.34
C PHE A 152 -21.12 -0.67 11.09
N ASP A 153 -21.22 -1.46 10.01
CA ASP A 153 -22.41 -2.25 9.68
C ASP A 153 -22.45 -3.53 10.54
N ASP A 154 -23.03 -3.42 11.73
CA ASP A 154 -23.27 -4.53 12.64
C ASP A 154 -24.33 -5.52 12.10
N VAL A 155 -24.95 -5.31 10.92
CA VAL A 155 -25.82 -6.30 10.27
C VAL A 155 -25.00 -7.24 9.37
N LYS A 156 -24.00 -6.70 8.65
CA LYS A 156 -23.12 -7.49 7.77
C LYS A 156 -21.93 -8.11 8.48
N TRP A 157 -21.40 -7.44 9.50
CA TRP A 157 -20.12 -7.81 10.11
C TRP A 157 -20.21 -8.01 11.62
N HIS A 158 -19.38 -8.90 12.16
CA HIS A 158 -19.05 -9.04 13.58
C HIS A 158 -17.69 -8.41 13.83
N ARG A 159 -17.52 -7.71 14.96
CA ARG A 159 -16.22 -7.22 15.47
C ARG A 159 -15.92 -7.65 16.91
N ASN A 160 -16.86 -8.34 17.56
CA ASN A 160 -16.71 -8.77 18.94
C ASN A 160 -16.47 -10.29 19.00
N PRO A 161 -15.24 -10.73 19.34
CA PRO A 161 -14.86 -12.14 19.36
C PRO A 161 -15.60 -12.98 20.41
N SER A 162 -16.32 -12.36 21.36
CA SER A 162 -17.19 -13.10 22.29
C SER A 162 -18.48 -13.62 21.65
N THR A 163 -18.88 -13.04 20.52
CA THR A 163 -20.22 -13.24 19.93
C THR A 163 -20.19 -13.76 18.50
N ASP A 164 -19.01 -13.95 17.91
CA ASP A 164 -18.83 -14.40 16.53
C ASP A 164 -19.03 -15.92 16.34
N GLY A 165 -19.03 -16.68 17.44
CA GLY A 165 -19.13 -18.14 17.46
C GLY A 165 -17.81 -18.88 17.25
N PHE A 166 -16.68 -18.18 17.13
CA PHE A 166 -15.32 -18.76 17.07
C PHE A 166 -14.59 -18.67 18.41
N ASN A 167 -14.93 -17.66 19.25
CA ASN A 167 -14.37 -17.45 20.59
C ASN A 167 -12.84 -17.33 20.63
N TRP A 168 -12.21 -16.96 19.51
CA TRP A 168 -10.78 -16.69 19.45
C TRP A 168 -10.50 -15.23 19.86
N ARG A 169 -9.78 -15.06 20.97
CA ARG A 169 -9.53 -13.74 21.59
C ARG A 169 -8.33 -12.99 21.04
N GLY A 170 -7.58 -13.61 20.13
CA GLY A 170 -6.30 -13.13 19.64
C GLY A 170 -5.17 -14.05 20.05
N ARG A 171 -4.10 -14.05 19.26
CA ARG A 171 -2.85 -14.73 19.63
C ARG A 171 -2.09 -13.82 20.60
N PRO A 172 -1.69 -14.27 21.79
CA PRO A 172 -0.85 -13.48 22.66
C PRO A 172 0.43 -13.00 21.95
N PRO A 173 0.92 -11.78 22.23
CA PRO A 173 0.38 -10.83 23.19
C PRO A 173 -0.69 -9.87 22.62
N GLY A 174 -1.24 -10.14 21.43
CA GLY A 174 -2.27 -9.32 20.77
C GLY A 174 -3.71 -9.72 21.14
N LEU A 175 -4.42 -8.83 21.84
CA LEU A 175 -5.84 -9.00 22.18
C LEU A 175 -6.74 -8.36 21.12
N PHE A 176 -7.78 -9.06 20.66
CA PHE A 176 -8.78 -8.45 19.78
C PHE A 176 -9.76 -7.59 20.58
N LYS A 177 -9.86 -6.31 20.17
CA LYS A 177 -10.75 -5.32 20.79
C LYS A 177 -11.65 -4.69 19.73
N SER A 178 -12.96 -4.70 19.97
CA SER A 178 -13.94 -4.08 19.06
C SER A 178 -13.75 -2.57 18.93
N GLU A 179 -13.19 -1.94 19.95
CA GLU A 179 -12.90 -0.50 19.99
C GLU A 179 -11.82 -0.08 18.98
N ASN A 180 -11.01 -1.03 18.49
CA ASN A 180 -10.01 -0.77 17.47
C ASN A 180 -10.61 -0.73 16.04
N VAL A 181 -11.92 -0.95 15.89
CA VAL A 181 -12.61 -1.00 14.60
C VAL A 181 -13.49 0.22 14.39
N THR A 182 -13.22 0.99 13.34
CA THR A 182 -14.03 2.15 12.94
C THR A 182 -14.30 2.15 11.44
N VAL A 183 -15.39 2.79 11.02
CA VAL A 183 -15.68 3.08 9.61
C VAL A 183 -15.68 4.59 9.44
N ALA A 184 -14.71 5.12 8.70
CA ALA A 184 -14.53 6.54 8.47
C ALA A 184 -13.63 6.78 7.25
N ASN A 185 -13.81 7.94 6.61
CA ASN A 185 -12.99 8.38 5.47
C ASN A 185 -12.94 7.34 4.33
N GLY A 186 -14.07 6.69 4.04
CA GLY A 186 -14.18 5.66 2.99
C GLY A 186 -13.43 4.37 3.30
N ASN A 187 -13.21 4.05 4.59
CA ASN A 187 -12.46 2.85 4.97
C ASN A 187 -13.07 2.18 6.20
N LEU A 188 -12.98 0.84 6.23
CA LEU A 188 -12.87 0.11 7.48
C LEU A 188 -11.43 0.24 7.98
N ASN A 189 -11.29 0.83 9.16
CA ASN A 189 -10.02 1.08 9.82
C ASN A 189 -9.87 0.12 11.01
N VAL A 190 -8.78 -0.63 11.03
CA VAL A 190 -8.44 -1.55 12.11
C VAL A 190 -7.12 -1.11 12.73
N ALA A 191 -7.22 -0.44 13.89
CA ALA A 191 -6.08 0.11 14.58
C ALA A 191 -5.34 -0.94 15.42
N VAL A 192 -4.03 -0.78 15.55
CA VAL A 192 -3.20 -1.49 16.53
C VAL A 192 -2.73 -0.56 17.63
N GLN A 193 -2.66 -1.08 18.85
CA GLN A 193 -2.29 -0.26 20.01
C GLN A 193 -1.48 -1.08 21.01
N LYS A 194 -0.50 -0.43 21.66
CA LYS A 194 0.06 -0.92 22.93
C LYS A 194 -0.97 -0.67 24.03
N LEU A 195 -1.26 -1.68 24.82
CA LEU A 195 -2.20 -1.55 25.94
C LEU A 195 -1.56 -0.74 27.07
N ALA A 196 -2.37 0.08 27.75
CA ALA A 196 -1.91 0.89 28.87
C ALA A 196 -1.37 0.04 30.05
N SER A 197 -1.88 -1.18 30.19
CA SER A 197 -1.38 -2.20 31.10
C SER A 197 -1.64 -3.59 30.52
N THR A 198 -0.84 -4.57 30.94
CA THR A 198 -1.06 -5.98 30.59
C THR A 198 -2.46 -6.42 31.03
N GLN A 199 -3.19 -7.09 30.14
CA GLN A 199 -4.50 -7.65 30.42
C GLN A 199 -4.42 -9.17 30.41
N THR A 200 -5.11 -9.82 31.35
CA THR A 200 -5.20 -11.28 31.40
C THR A 200 -6.60 -11.73 30.98
N VAL A 201 -6.68 -12.52 29.90
CA VAL A 201 -7.95 -13.09 29.41
C VAL A 201 -7.76 -14.58 29.19
N ASN A 202 -8.61 -15.40 29.83
CA ASN A 202 -8.55 -16.86 29.76
C ASN A 202 -7.16 -17.44 30.10
N GLY A 203 -6.45 -16.83 31.05
CA GLY A 203 -5.12 -17.25 31.48
C GLY A 203 -3.96 -16.79 30.60
N ASN A 204 -4.23 -16.11 29.49
CA ASN A 204 -3.20 -15.54 28.62
C ASN A 204 -2.99 -14.05 28.90
N GLU A 205 -1.75 -13.59 28.81
CA GLU A 205 -1.38 -12.19 28.97
C GLU A 205 -1.30 -11.48 27.62
N TYR A 206 -1.82 -10.25 27.58
CA TYR A 206 -1.86 -9.42 26.39
C TYR A 206 -1.30 -8.05 26.70
N THR A 207 -0.39 -7.57 25.85
CA THR A 207 0.26 -6.26 25.97
C THR A 207 -0.06 -5.35 24.80
N HIS A 208 -0.62 -5.90 23.72
CA HIS A 208 -1.01 -5.17 22.52
C HIS A 208 -2.44 -5.53 22.15
N SER A 209 -3.05 -4.73 21.28
CA SER A 209 -4.36 -5.00 20.75
C SER A 209 -4.46 -4.72 19.27
N GLY A 210 -5.22 -5.55 18.59
CA GLY A 210 -5.73 -5.33 17.25
C GLY A 210 -7.23 -5.63 17.24
N ALA A 211 -7.76 -6.13 16.13
CA ALA A 211 -9.15 -6.57 16.09
C ALA A 211 -9.34 -7.72 15.11
N ILE A 212 -10.53 -8.33 15.19
CA ILE A 212 -10.97 -9.32 14.23
C ILE A 212 -12.40 -9.00 13.78
N ILE A 213 -12.59 -8.97 12.47
CA ILE A 213 -13.86 -8.69 11.81
C ILE A 213 -14.26 -9.94 11.03
N ARG A 214 -15.53 -10.34 11.10
CA ARG A 214 -16.05 -11.50 10.34
C ARG A 214 -17.38 -11.21 9.67
N SER A 215 -17.60 -11.74 8.47
CA SER A 215 -18.91 -11.68 7.84
C SER A 215 -19.95 -12.47 8.64
N LYS A 216 -21.18 -11.96 8.74
CA LYS A 216 -22.32 -12.71 9.31
C LYS A 216 -22.84 -13.76 8.35
N LYS A 217 -22.77 -13.48 7.06
CA LYS A 217 -23.10 -14.42 5.99
C LYS A 217 -21.91 -15.27 5.63
N VAL A 218 -22.20 -16.43 5.05
CA VAL A 218 -21.19 -17.44 4.80
C VAL A 218 -20.50 -17.27 3.45
N ALA A 219 -19.19 -17.42 3.52
CA ALA A 219 -18.24 -17.75 2.49
C ALA A 219 -18.60 -19.05 1.74
N VAL A 220 -18.77 -19.09 0.41
CA VAL A 220 -18.98 -20.36 -0.32
C VAL A 220 -18.09 -20.51 -1.55
N GLN A 221 -17.79 -21.75 -1.93
CA GLN A 221 -17.06 -22.03 -3.18
C GLN A 221 -17.82 -21.54 -4.42
N GLY A 222 -17.09 -21.35 -5.50
CA GLY A 222 -17.55 -20.81 -6.77
C GLY A 222 -17.59 -19.27 -6.83
N GLN A 223 -17.41 -18.60 -5.69
CA GLN A 223 -17.39 -17.14 -5.60
C GLN A 223 -15.98 -16.56 -5.70
N TYR A 224 -15.92 -15.30 -6.12
CA TYR A 224 -14.72 -14.48 -6.14
C TYR A 224 -14.76 -13.46 -5.00
N TYR A 225 -13.68 -13.39 -4.23
CA TYR A 225 -13.52 -12.53 -3.07
C TYR A 225 -12.37 -11.58 -3.32
N GLU A 226 -12.55 -10.31 -3.07
CA GLU A 226 -11.49 -9.34 -3.17
C GLU A 226 -11.60 -8.27 -2.09
N CYS A 227 -10.46 -7.74 -1.67
CA CYS A 227 -10.42 -6.54 -0.86
C CYS A 227 -9.39 -5.57 -1.40
N ARG A 228 -9.65 -4.28 -1.25
CA ARG A 228 -8.65 -3.23 -1.47
C ARG A 228 -8.10 -2.79 -0.12
N MET A 229 -6.90 -3.24 0.20
CA MET A 229 -6.29 -3.12 1.52
C MET A 229 -4.95 -2.40 1.46
N LYS A 230 -4.71 -1.51 2.42
CA LYS A 230 -3.39 -0.97 2.77
C LYS A 230 -3.03 -1.49 4.16
N ALA A 231 -1.88 -2.17 4.26
CA ALA A 231 -1.43 -2.72 5.54
C ALA A 231 -1.04 -1.60 6.52
N ASN A 232 -1.13 -1.87 7.83
CA ASN A 232 -0.47 -1.04 8.83
C ASN A 232 1.06 -1.14 8.67
N SER A 233 1.82 -0.23 9.27
CA SER A 233 3.30 -0.18 9.21
C SER A 233 3.99 -0.89 10.38
N THR A 234 3.26 -1.73 11.13
CA THR A 234 3.76 -2.39 12.35
C THR A 234 4.14 -3.84 12.10
N VAL A 235 4.64 -4.50 13.15
CA VAL A 235 4.92 -5.94 13.16
C VAL A 235 3.64 -6.80 13.25
N MET A 236 2.50 -6.19 13.59
CA MET A 236 1.21 -6.88 13.59
C MET A 236 0.68 -7.07 12.17
N SER A 237 -0.14 -8.10 12.00
CA SER A 237 -0.60 -8.53 10.69
C SER A 237 -1.54 -7.53 10.00
N SER A 238 -1.72 -7.71 8.71
CA SER A 238 -2.86 -7.23 7.94
C SER A 238 -3.34 -8.38 7.08
N THR A 239 -4.59 -8.84 7.29
CA THR A 239 -5.05 -10.11 6.70
C THR A 239 -6.41 -10.01 6.02
N PHE A 240 -6.64 -10.91 5.07
CA PHE A 240 -7.94 -11.17 4.47
C PHE A 240 -8.03 -12.67 4.17
N TRP A 241 -8.98 -13.37 4.77
CA TRP A 241 -9.03 -14.83 4.72
C TRP A 241 -10.45 -15.36 4.95
N ILE A 242 -10.68 -16.65 4.74
CA ILE A 242 -11.95 -17.33 5.02
C ILE A 242 -11.75 -18.32 6.17
N ALA A 243 -12.44 -18.04 7.28
CA ALA A 243 -12.46 -18.88 8.48
C ALA A 243 -13.66 -19.84 8.44
N TYR A 244 -13.41 -21.13 8.62
CA TYR A 244 -14.48 -22.13 8.59
C TYR A 244 -14.93 -22.44 10.02
N LYS A 245 -16.24 -22.41 10.26
CA LYS A 245 -16.79 -22.87 11.55
C LYS A 245 -16.73 -24.38 11.61
N GLN A 246 -16.15 -24.87 12.70
CA GLN A 246 -15.89 -26.28 12.92
C GLN A 246 -16.22 -26.67 14.36
N SER A 247 -16.72 -27.88 14.56
CA SER A 247 -17.15 -28.35 15.88
C SER A 247 -16.94 -29.86 15.97
N CYS A 248 -16.41 -30.33 17.11
CA CYS A 248 -16.32 -31.76 17.36
C CYS A 248 -17.67 -32.38 17.74
N SER A 249 -18.66 -31.55 18.10
CA SER A 249 -19.94 -32.01 18.65
C SER A 249 -21.12 -31.73 17.73
N SER A 250 -20.99 -30.79 16.79
CA SER A 250 -22.10 -30.26 16.00
C SER A 250 -21.61 -29.56 14.74
N GLY A 251 -21.40 -30.30 13.65
CA GLY A 251 -21.01 -29.76 12.35
C GLY A 251 -19.80 -30.45 11.75
N PRO A 252 -19.15 -29.83 10.74
CA PRO A 252 -17.93 -30.37 10.15
C PRO A 252 -16.83 -30.49 11.20
N VAL A 253 -16.25 -31.69 11.32
CA VAL A 253 -15.08 -31.93 12.17
C VAL A 253 -13.80 -31.41 11.53
N ARG A 254 -13.76 -31.34 10.18
CA ARG A 254 -12.65 -30.78 9.41
C ARG A 254 -12.45 -29.31 9.77
N LYS A 255 -11.22 -28.94 10.11
CA LYS A 255 -10.81 -27.54 10.27
C LYS A 255 -10.04 -27.10 9.04
N LEU A 256 -10.73 -26.31 8.21
CA LEU A 256 -10.16 -25.67 7.04
C LEU A 256 -9.87 -24.19 7.35
N GLU A 257 -8.97 -23.61 6.58
CA GLU A 257 -8.62 -22.19 6.60
C GLU A 257 -8.05 -21.83 5.23
N LEU A 258 -8.57 -20.75 4.64
CA LEU A 258 -8.20 -20.25 3.31
C LEU A 258 -7.69 -18.83 3.47
N ASP A 259 -6.38 -18.68 3.43
CA ASP A 259 -5.72 -17.39 3.58
C ASP A 259 -5.62 -16.75 2.19
N ILE A 260 -6.29 -15.62 2.00
CA ILE A 260 -6.21 -14.88 0.74
C ILE A 260 -4.96 -14.00 0.79
N GLN A 261 -4.83 -13.19 1.83
CA GLN A 261 -3.65 -12.37 2.07
C GLN A 261 -3.26 -12.40 3.54
N GLU A 262 -1.99 -12.66 3.80
CA GLU A 262 -1.31 -12.44 5.07
C GLU A 262 -0.01 -11.65 4.87
N CYS A 263 0.12 -10.49 5.49
CA CYS A 263 1.36 -9.73 5.54
C CYS A 263 1.52 -9.02 6.87
N VAL A 264 2.69 -8.41 7.07
CA VAL A 264 2.95 -7.42 8.13
C VAL A 264 3.38 -6.10 7.50
N GLY A 265 3.41 -5.03 8.28
CA GLY A 265 3.96 -3.76 7.83
C GLY A 265 5.47 -3.64 7.98
N ARG A 266 6.04 -4.45 8.89
CA ARG A 266 7.45 -4.38 9.26
C ARG A 266 7.97 -5.75 9.69
N VAL A 267 9.17 -6.06 9.22
CA VAL A 267 10.02 -7.15 9.73
C VAL A 267 11.23 -6.56 10.46
N HIS A 268 11.89 -7.35 11.30
CA HIS A 268 13.05 -6.94 12.08
C HIS A 268 14.01 -8.12 12.32
N ASN A 269 15.06 -7.90 13.12
CA ASN A 269 16.10 -8.90 13.35
C ASN A 269 15.57 -10.15 14.08
N GLY A 270 14.52 -10.02 14.89
CA GLY A 270 13.85 -11.13 15.56
C GLY A 270 12.79 -11.84 14.72
N THR A 271 12.47 -11.35 13.52
CA THR A 271 11.59 -12.07 12.58
C THR A 271 12.27 -13.36 12.13
N SER A 272 11.51 -14.45 12.03
CA SER A 272 12.00 -15.73 11.51
C SER A 272 12.56 -15.61 10.10
N ASP A 273 13.64 -16.35 9.81
CA ASP A 273 14.39 -16.23 8.54
C ASP A 273 13.54 -16.50 7.29
N TRP A 274 12.57 -17.41 7.39
CA TRP A 274 11.68 -17.74 6.28
C TRP A 274 10.66 -16.63 5.95
N ALA A 275 10.49 -15.66 6.86
CA ALA A 275 9.46 -14.64 6.80
C ALA A 275 10.00 -13.22 6.57
N LYS A 276 11.27 -13.07 6.14
CA LYS A 276 11.88 -11.74 5.93
C LYS A 276 11.18 -10.91 4.83
N ASP A 277 10.48 -11.55 3.90
CA ASP A 277 9.77 -10.86 2.82
C ASP A 277 8.33 -10.48 3.18
N TYR A 278 7.86 -10.77 4.41
CA TYR A 278 6.44 -10.61 4.76
C TYR A 278 5.96 -9.15 4.87
N ALA A 279 6.86 -8.19 4.74
CA ALA A 279 6.51 -6.77 4.62
C ALA A 279 6.18 -6.34 3.18
N ASN A 280 6.49 -7.18 2.18
CA ASN A 280 6.29 -6.91 0.75
C ASN A 280 5.88 -8.20 0.03
N ILE A 281 4.76 -8.80 0.43
CA ILE A 281 4.28 -10.10 -0.04
C ILE A 281 2.78 -10.13 -0.32
N PHE A 282 2.37 -10.86 -1.34
CA PHE A 282 1.02 -11.43 -1.43
C PHE A 282 1.13 -12.91 -1.03
N ALA A 283 0.82 -13.24 0.23
CA ALA A 283 0.95 -14.59 0.78
C ALA A 283 -0.43 -15.21 1.00
N SER A 284 -0.67 -16.32 0.32
CA SER A 284 -1.92 -17.07 0.36
C SER A 284 -1.63 -18.49 0.85
N ASN A 285 -2.61 -19.13 1.48
CA ASN A 285 -2.44 -20.47 2.00
C ASN A 285 -3.77 -21.21 2.11
N THR A 286 -3.67 -22.52 2.19
CA THR A 286 -4.81 -23.39 2.51
C THR A 286 -4.36 -24.38 3.56
N TRP A 287 -5.07 -24.42 4.68
CA TRP A 287 -4.78 -25.33 5.78
C TRP A 287 -5.87 -26.37 5.95
N ARG A 288 -5.44 -27.62 6.14
CA ARG A 288 -6.22 -28.67 6.80
C ARG A 288 -5.55 -28.94 8.15
N HIS A 289 -6.14 -28.41 9.22
CA HIS A 289 -5.57 -28.56 10.56
C HIS A 289 -5.90 -29.92 11.16
N GLN A 290 -4.93 -30.54 11.84
CA GLN A 290 -5.15 -31.72 12.65
C GLN A 290 -5.98 -31.38 13.89
N ARG A 291 -6.90 -32.29 14.23
CA ARG A 291 -7.71 -32.19 15.44
C ARG A 291 -7.89 -33.56 16.04
N THR A 292 -7.93 -33.63 17.36
CA THR A 292 -8.19 -34.88 18.10
C THR A 292 -9.53 -35.52 17.74
N CYS A 293 -10.52 -34.73 17.34
CA CYS A 293 -11.84 -35.21 16.94
C CYS A 293 -12.02 -35.42 15.43
N ASP A 294 -11.00 -35.09 14.62
CA ASP A 294 -10.98 -35.34 13.17
C ASP A 294 -9.93 -36.41 12.88
N THR A 295 -10.35 -37.67 12.81
CA THR A 295 -9.45 -38.80 12.54
C THR A 295 -9.09 -38.94 11.06
N GLY A 296 -9.55 -38.02 10.20
CA GLY A 296 -9.21 -38.03 8.78
C GLY A 296 -7.78 -37.57 8.49
N GLU A 297 -7.10 -36.94 9.45
CA GLU A 297 -5.74 -36.44 9.31
C GLU A 297 -4.93 -36.60 10.61
N ASN A 298 -3.69 -37.06 10.48
CA ASN A 298 -2.80 -37.28 11.63
C ASN A 298 -1.88 -36.09 11.92
N GLU A 299 -1.79 -35.14 10.99
CA GLU A 299 -1.00 -33.91 11.11
C GLU A 299 -1.63 -32.77 10.31
N SER A 300 -1.31 -31.53 10.67
CA SER A 300 -1.78 -30.37 9.90
C SER A 300 -1.04 -30.32 8.56
N LYS A 301 -1.81 -30.17 7.48
CA LYS A 301 -1.29 -30.02 6.13
C LYS A 301 -1.59 -28.61 5.62
N GLN A 302 -0.65 -28.08 4.84
CA GLN A 302 -0.82 -26.80 4.19
C GLN A 302 -0.41 -26.85 2.72
N SER A 303 -0.92 -25.91 1.93
CA SER A 303 -0.47 -25.68 0.57
C SER A 303 -0.35 -24.17 0.37
N PRO A 304 0.85 -23.59 0.57
CA PRO A 304 1.08 -22.16 0.47
C PRO A 304 1.33 -21.72 -0.97
N GLY A 305 0.97 -20.47 -1.28
CA GLY A 305 1.33 -19.75 -2.49
C GLY A 305 1.78 -18.34 -2.13
N LYS A 306 2.77 -17.79 -2.84
CA LYS A 306 3.17 -16.40 -2.61
C LYS A 306 3.72 -15.71 -3.85
N THR A 307 3.58 -14.39 -3.85
CA THR A 307 4.24 -13.48 -4.80
C THR A 307 4.95 -12.39 -4.01
N ILE A 308 6.24 -12.17 -4.26
CA ILE A 308 7.00 -11.08 -3.65
C ILE A 308 6.72 -9.78 -4.41
N LEU A 309 6.43 -8.72 -3.67
CA LEU A 309 6.12 -7.40 -4.19
C LEU A 309 7.38 -6.55 -4.31
N SER A 310 7.39 -5.63 -5.27
CA SER A 310 8.45 -4.62 -5.43
C SER A 310 8.34 -3.46 -4.43
N GLU A 311 7.22 -3.34 -3.74
CA GLU A 311 6.92 -2.31 -2.74
C GLU A 311 6.28 -2.94 -1.50
N GLU A 312 6.43 -2.30 -0.34
CA GLU A 312 5.87 -2.78 0.93
C GLU A 312 4.34 -2.79 0.91
N ASN A 313 3.71 -3.75 1.61
CA ASN A 313 2.25 -3.85 1.71
C ASN A 313 1.60 -2.62 2.37
N ASN A 314 2.39 -1.82 3.09
CA ASN A 314 1.97 -0.60 3.78
C ASN A 314 2.11 0.67 2.90
N SER A 315 2.69 0.56 1.69
CA SER A 315 3.06 1.73 0.89
C SER A 315 1.86 2.35 0.17
N ARG A 316 0.94 1.50 -0.30
CA ARG A 316 -0.30 1.86 -1.00
C ARG A 316 -1.42 0.86 -0.70
N TYR A 317 -2.58 1.12 -1.30
CA TYR A 317 -3.63 0.11 -1.40
C TYR A 317 -3.31 -0.87 -2.52
N PHE A 318 -3.45 -2.16 -2.23
CA PHE A 318 -3.43 -3.26 -3.18
C PHE A 318 -4.80 -3.91 -3.21
N VAL A 319 -5.17 -4.49 -4.35
CA VAL A 319 -6.33 -5.37 -4.45
C VAL A 319 -5.87 -6.82 -4.36
N TYR A 320 -6.29 -7.51 -3.30
CA TYR A 320 -6.04 -8.94 -3.11
C TYR A 320 -7.30 -9.70 -3.47
N GLY A 321 -7.24 -10.48 -4.54
CA GLY A 321 -8.35 -11.25 -5.09
C GLY A 321 -8.14 -12.76 -4.98
N CYS A 322 -9.23 -13.49 -4.80
CA CYS A 322 -9.27 -14.94 -4.74
C CYS A 322 -10.53 -15.47 -5.40
N TRP A 323 -10.36 -16.24 -6.48
CA TRP A 323 -11.42 -17.10 -6.98
C TRP A 323 -11.31 -18.47 -6.30
N TRP A 324 -12.16 -18.70 -5.31
CA TRP A 324 -12.36 -20.05 -4.76
C TRP A 324 -13.21 -20.84 -5.76
N LYS A 325 -12.61 -21.21 -6.88
CA LYS A 325 -13.29 -21.69 -8.09
C LYS A 325 -13.95 -23.04 -7.89
N SER A 326 -13.30 -23.95 -7.16
CA SER A 326 -13.82 -25.28 -6.86
C SER A 326 -13.20 -25.82 -5.55
N PRO A 327 -13.63 -26.99 -5.04
CA PRO A 327 -12.99 -27.58 -3.85
C PRO A 327 -11.49 -27.84 -4.01
N THR A 328 -11.00 -27.95 -5.25
CA THR A 328 -9.62 -28.39 -5.56
C THR A 328 -8.81 -27.33 -6.30
N GLU A 329 -9.38 -26.16 -6.57
CA GLU A 329 -8.73 -25.12 -7.38
C GLU A 329 -9.10 -23.74 -6.85
N ILE A 330 -8.09 -23.02 -6.38
CA ILE A 330 -8.22 -21.65 -5.88
C ILE A 330 -7.19 -20.78 -6.62
N LEU A 331 -7.66 -19.68 -7.23
CA LEU A 331 -6.85 -18.80 -8.07
C LEU A 331 -6.70 -17.44 -7.38
N PHE A 332 -5.50 -16.88 -7.36
CA PHE A 332 -5.18 -15.64 -6.67
C PHE A 332 -4.79 -14.53 -7.65
N TYR A 333 -5.24 -13.32 -7.34
CA TYR A 333 -5.08 -12.15 -8.18
C TYR A 333 -4.55 -10.99 -7.34
N LEU A 334 -3.50 -10.32 -7.82
CA LEU A 334 -2.97 -9.11 -7.22
C LEU A 334 -3.18 -7.96 -8.18
N ASP A 335 -3.88 -6.93 -7.73
CA ASP A 335 -4.23 -5.76 -8.53
C ASP A 335 -4.83 -6.13 -9.90
N GLY A 336 -5.67 -7.18 -9.89
CA GLY A 336 -6.37 -7.71 -11.06
C GLY A 336 -5.56 -8.65 -11.94
N GLU A 337 -4.26 -8.79 -11.72
CA GLU A 337 -3.41 -9.73 -12.45
C GLU A 337 -3.38 -11.09 -11.74
N TYR A 338 -3.54 -12.18 -12.51
CA TYR A 338 -3.33 -13.53 -11.98
C TYR A 338 -1.89 -13.70 -11.51
N THR A 339 -1.70 -14.21 -10.30
CA THR A 339 -0.37 -14.43 -9.75
C THR A 339 -0.04 -15.90 -9.57
N HIS A 340 -0.89 -16.63 -8.86
CA HIS A 340 -0.68 -18.04 -8.55
C HIS A 340 -2.00 -18.77 -8.27
N SER A 341 -1.91 -20.08 -8.12
CA SER A 341 -3.04 -20.93 -7.75
C SER A 341 -2.61 -21.96 -6.70
N ILE A 342 -3.58 -22.44 -5.93
CA ILE A 342 -3.38 -23.46 -4.91
C ILE A 342 -4.33 -24.61 -5.21
N THR A 343 -3.76 -25.82 -5.28
CA THR A 343 -4.50 -27.06 -5.09
C THR A 343 -4.45 -27.38 -3.59
N PRO A 344 -5.58 -27.25 -2.87
CA PRO A 344 -5.58 -27.41 -1.42
C PRO A 344 -5.25 -28.85 -1.00
N PRO A 345 -4.81 -29.08 0.25
CA PRO A 345 -4.41 -30.41 0.73
C PRO A 345 -5.60 -31.39 0.88
N THR A 346 -6.82 -30.89 0.76
CA THR A 346 -8.10 -31.62 0.82
C THR A 346 -9.14 -30.78 0.08
N ASP A 347 -10.31 -31.35 -0.21
CA ASP A 347 -11.43 -30.57 -0.75
C ASP A 347 -11.84 -29.43 0.19
N PHE A 348 -11.90 -28.20 -0.37
CA PHE A 348 -12.43 -26.99 0.25
C PHE A 348 -13.89 -26.81 -0.15
N ASP A 349 -14.75 -27.62 0.45
CA ASP A 349 -16.18 -27.81 0.14
C ASP A 349 -17.09 -27.46 1.33
N LEU A 350 -16.55 -26.78 2.35
CA LEU A 350 -17.30 -26.29 3.50
C LEU A 350 -17.71 -24.84 3.31
N GLU A 351 -18.63 -24.33 4.13
CA GLU A 351 -18.95 -22.91 4.18
C GLU A 351 -18.08 -22.20 5.23
N GLY A 352 -17.62 -20.99 4.92
CA GLY A 352 -16.73 -20.21 5.78
C GLY A 352 -17.26 -18.83 6.10
N HIS A 353 -16.42 -17.96 6.62
CA HIS A 353 -16.72 -16.56 6.90
C HIS A 353 -15.52 -15.71 6.49
N ILE A 354 -15.77 -14.67 5.69
CA ILE A 354 -14.75 -13.66 5.39
C ILE A 354 -14.25 -13.11 6.73
N THR A 355 -12.94 -13.07 6.91
CA THR A 355 -12.28 -12.65 8.13
C THR A 355 -11.15 -11.68 7.83
N MET A 356 -11.11 -10.59 8.58
CA MET A 356 -10.00 -9.63 8.61
C MET A 356 -9.49 -9.57 10.04
N ALA A 357 -8.29 -10.08 10.27
CA ALA A 357 -7.68 -10.19 11.59
C ALA A 357 -6.34 -9.44 11.61
N ILE A 358 -6.19 -8.54 12.57
CA ILE A 358 -4.95 -7.78 12.79
C ILE A 358 -4.41 -8.27 14.14
N GLU A 359 -3.44 -9.16 14.07
CA GLU A 359 -2.96 -10.00 15.17
C GLU A 359 -1.44 -9.96 15.31
N THR A 360 -0.91 -10.57 16.37
CA THR A 360 0.54 -10.80 16.52
C THR A 360 0.90 -12.19 15.99
N TYR A 361 2.04 -12.31 15.34
CA TYR A 361 2.61 -13.59 14.94
C TYR A 361 3.84 -13.93 15.79
N ASP A 362 3.95 -15.19 16.19
CA ASP A 362 5.13 -15.65 16.96
C ASP A 362 6.42 -15.57 16.12
N TRP A 363 6.29 -15.74 14.80
CA TRP A 363 7.40 -15.62 13.85
C TRP A 363 7.82 -14.17 13.57
N ASN A 364 7.00 -13.18 13.94
CA ASN A 364 7.32 -11.76 13.89
C ASN A 364 6.97 -11.10 15.23
N PRO A 365 7.72 -11.43 16.29
CA PRO A 365 7.35 -11.06 17.64
C PRO A 365 7.34 -9.55 17.79
N VAL A 366 6.51 -9.06 18.71
CA VAL A 366 6.47 -7.63 19.04
C VAL A 366 7.82 -7.20 19.62
N ASP A 367 8.42 -6.17 19.02
CA ASP A 367 9.64 -5.51 19.49
C ASP A 367 9.35 -4.05 19.86
N ASP A 368 10.01 -3.55 20.92
CA ASP A 368 9.95 -2.12 21.29
C ASP A 368 10.84 -1.24 20.38
N ALA A 369 11.52 -1.80 19.36
CA ALA A 369 12.43 -1.05 18.51
C ALA A 369 11.68 0.04 17.71
N GLY A 370 12.05 1.30 17.97
CA GLY A 370 11.44 2.50 17.40
C GLY A 370 10.11 2.91 18.04
N SER A 371 9.57 2.08 18.95
CA SER A 371 8.31 2.29 19.66
C SER A 371 7.19 2.83 18.76
N ILE A 372 7.07 2.28 17.53
CA ILE A 372 6.06 2.75 16.55
C ILE A 372 4.65 2.76 17.16
N PHE A 373 4.35 1.85 18.08
CA PHE A 373 3.08 1.84 18.82
C PHE A 373 2.83 3.08 19.71
N ASN A 374 3.86 3.85 20.05
CA ASN A 374 3.76 5.11 20.80
C ASN A 374 4.08 6.34 19.96
N THR A 375 4.84 6.20 18.85
CA THR A 375 5.35 7.33 18.04
C THR A 375 4.72 7.40 16.65
N GLY A 376 4.19 6.30 16.16
CA GLY A 376 3.56 6.18 14.85
C GLY A 376 2.29 7.02 14.77
N SER A 377 2.07 7.58 13.59
CA SER A 377 0.81 8.23 13.25
C SER A 377 -0.35 7.23 13.27
N VAL A 378 -1.57 7.75 13.36
CA VAL A 378 -2.79 6.93 13.23
C VAL A 378 -2.77 6.11 11.95
N ASP A 379 -2.27 6.69 10.85
CA ASP A 379 -2.19 6.04 9.55
C ASP A 379 -1.20 4.86 9.54
N GLU A 380 -0.04 5.00 10.18
CA GLU A 380 0.94 3.91 10.31
C GLU A 380 0.44 2.80 11.24
N LEU A 381 -0.42 3.12 12.21
CA LEU A 381 -0.96 2.17 13.18
C LEU A 381 -2.30 1.56 12.75
N THR A 382 -2.71 1.72 11.48
CA THR A 382 -4.04 1.28 11.03
C THR A 382 -3.96 0.50 9.73
N THR A 383 -4.49 -0.72 9.74
CA THR A 383 -4.82 -1.43 8.50
C THR A 383 -6.12 -0.86 7.95
N LYS A 384 -6.12 -0.50 6.67
CA LYS A 384 -7.25 0.15 6.01
C LYS A 384 -7.79 -0.75 4.91
N TYR A 385 -9.08 -1.03 4.94
CA TYR A 385 -9.80 -1.67 3.86
C TYR A 385 -10.73 -0.62 3.24
N ASP A 386 -10.43 -0.22 2.02
CA ASP A 386 -11.26 0.70 1.23
C ASP A 386 -12.57 0.01 0.86
N TRP A 387 -12.50 -1.26 0.48
CA TRP A 387 -13.67 -2.10 0.26
C TRP A 387 -13.34 -3.59 0.42
N VAL A 388 -14.39 -4.36 0.68
CA VAL A 388 -14.43 -5.83 0.51
C VAL A 388 -15.58 -6.12 -0.44
N ARG A 389 -15.33 -6.88 -1.50
CA ARG A 389 -16.34 -7.21 -2.51
C ARG A 389 -16.32 -8.70 -2.79
N THR A 390 -17.52 -9.25 -2.90
CA THR A 390 -17.74 -10.66 -3.21
C THR A 390 -18.62 -10.75 -4.43
N TRP A 391 -18.30 -11.69 -5.32
CA TRP A 391 -18.97 -11.89 -6.59
C TRP A 391 -19.29 -13.36 -6.80
N LYS A 392 -20.44 -13.63 -7.41
CA LYS A 392 -20.86 -14.98 -7.81
C LYS A 392 -21.04 -15.04 -9.33
N LEU A 393 -20.82 -16.22 -9.90
CA LEU A 393 -21.17 -16.48 -11.29
C LEU A 393 -22.66 -16.80 -11.42
N GLU A 394 -23.31 -16.15 -12.38
CA GLU A 394 -24.68 -16.43 -12.81
C GLU A 394 -24.72 -16.61 -14.32
N ASP A 395 -25.77 -17.23 -14.85
CA ASP A 395 -26.00 -17.27 -16.30
C ASP A 395 -26.27 -15.86 -16.85
N GLU A 396 -25.76 -15.57 -18.04
CA GLU A 396 -25.90 -14.28 -18.73
C GLU A 396 -27.34 -13.87 -19.02
#